data_AF-A0A3D5I481-F1
#
_entry.id   AF-A0A3D5I481-F1
#
_cell.length_a   1.000
_cell.length_b   1.000
_cell.length_c   1.000
_cell.angle_alpha   90.00
_cell.angle_beta   90.00
_cell.angle_gamma   90.00
#
_symmetry.space_group_name_H-M   'P 1'
#
loop_
_entity.id
_entity.type
_entity.pdbx_description
1 polymer ?
#
loop_
_entity_poly.entity_id
_entity_poly.type
_entity_poly.pdbx_seq_one_letter_code
_entity_poly.pdbx_strand_id
1 'polypeptide(L)'
;GGDHDTAILRDKAKRLITAGADQICLLLDDIDPLFTRRQGRFSHEGEAHAALTNAMAGHLDCPVSVVPRIYADEITEGAEGYLTAFAQTLMAGVTVFTCGSHIVAPVIDPESMGITAAGISPGQLIIWDNLYANDYCPRRMFLGRYRGRDAADAVMLNPAGMLHTDAMLLALMQAGDDTGAWRQVVLDHGVPEEFFTIAGFFDLPPDPRTDPAPMMPDPAMADEWLTALETLLWRWKAPLQREWYPFLMGLRGDILYQAGQMDDLRKAKVLPPLLNIAHRNRD
;
A
#
# COMPACT_ATOMS: atom_id res chain seq x y z
N GLY A 1 4.53 -16.30 -29.02
CA GLY A 1 5.82 -17.03 -29.07
C GLY A 1 6.86 -16.02 -28.69
N GLY A 2 7.86 -16.35 -27.85
CA GLY A 2 8.60 -15.36 -27.04
C GLY A 2 9.10 -14.11 -27.77
N ASP A 3 9.66 -14.26 -28.98
CA ASP A 3 10.18 -13.12 -29.76
C ASP A 3 9.07 -12.21 -30.29
N HIS A 4 7.92 -12.78 -30.67
CA HIS A 4 6.74 -12.03 -31.09
C HIS A 4 6.14 -11.25 -29.92
N ASP A 5 6.05 -11.87 -28.75
CA ASP A 5 5.44 -11.26 -27.56
C ASP A 5 6.33 -10.10 -27.05
N THR A 6 7.66 -10.29 -27.11
CA THR A 6 8.65 -9.23 -26.82
C THR A 6 8.54 -8.06 -27.82
N ALA A 7 8.30 -8.34 -29.10
CA ALA A 7 8.10 -7.28 -30.10
C ALA A 7 6.83 -6.46 -29.80
N ILE A 8 5.72 -7.12 -29.45
CA ILE A 8 4.48 -6.44 -29.04
C ILE A 8 4.71 -5.54 -27.82
N LEU A 9 5.45 -6.03 -26.83
CA LEU A 9 5.77 -5.26 -25.63
C LEU A 9 6.61 -4.02 -25.95
N ARG A 10 7.62 -4.16 -26.82
CA ARG A 10 8.44 -3.02 -27.30
C ARG A 10 7.61 -1.99 -28.04
N ASP A 11 6.73 -2.42 -28.93
CA ASP A 11 5.87 -1.51 -29.67
C ASP A 11 4.90 -0.76 -28.74
N LYS A 12 4.38 -1.43 -27.71
CA LYS A 12 3.59 -0.79 -26.66
C LYS A 12 4.40 0.27 -25.91
N ALA A 13 5.61 -0.07 -25.45
CA ALA A 13 6.48 0.87 -24.74
C ALA A 13 6.83 2.09 -25.61
N LYS A 14 7.18 1.89 -26.88
CA LYS A 14 7.46 2.98 -27.82
C LYS A 14 6.26 3.91 -28.03
N ARG A 15 5.03 3.38 -28.05
CA ARG A 15 3.82 4.20 -28.09
C ARG A 15 3.64 5.05 -26.84
N LEU A 16 3.95 4.51 -25.66
CA LEU A 16 3.90 5.26 -24.40
C LEU A 16 4.96 6.37 -24.38
N ILE A 17 6.19 6.08 -24.82
CA ILE A 17 7.27 7.08 -24.94
C ILE A 17 6.87 8.18 -25.92
N THR A 18 6.32 7.82 -27.09
CA THR A 18 5.83 8.79 -28.08
C THR A 18 4.71 9.68 -27.52
N ALA A 19 3.92 9.16 -26.58
CA ALA A 19 2.88 9.90 -25.88
C ALA A 19 3.42 10.80 -24.74
N GLY A 20 4.72 10.77 -24.45
CA GLY A 20 5.39 11.62 -23.46
C GLY A 20 5.85 10.92 -22.20
N ALA A 21 5.90 9.58 -22.17
CA ALA A 21 6.49 8.87 -21.03
C ALA A 21 8.02 8.96 -21.06
N ASP A 22 8.60 9.48 -19.98
CA ASP A 22 10.06 9.61 -19.82
C ASP A 22 10.73 8.34 -19.26
N GLN A 23 9.95 7.37 -18.78
CA GLN A 23 10.42 6.10 -18.21
C GLN A 23 9.37 5.00 -18.40
N ILE A 24 9.82 3.75 -18.48
CA ILE A 24 8.95 2.57 -18.52
C ILE A 24 9.23 1.67 -17.32
N CYS A 25 8.19 1.30 -16.56
CA CYS A 25 8.29 0.27 -15.54
C CYS A 25 7.67 -1.04 -16.04
N LEU A 26 8.39 -2.15 -15.88
CA LEU A 26 7.86 -3.50 -16.10
C LEU A 26 7.33 -4.07 -14.80
N LEU A 27 6.03 -4.32 -14.74
CA LEU A 27 5.35 -4.93 -13.61
C LEU A 27 5.28 -6.44 -13.84
N LEU A 28 6.02 -7.21 -13.02
CA LEU A 28 6.08 -8.67 -13.07
C LEU A 28 5.56 -9.31 -11.77
N ASP A 29 4.89 -8.52 -10.93
CA ASP A 29 4.09 -8.93 -9.79
C ASP A 29 2.80 -9.66 -10.22
N ASP A 30 2.20 -10.39 -9.28
CA ASP A 30 0.93 -11.14 -9.47
C ASP A 30 0.91 -12.11 -10.67
N ILE A 31 2.08 -12.69 -10.98
CA ILE A 31 2.21 -13.76 -11.97
C ILE A 31 2.10 -15.12 -11.27
N ASP A 32 1.33 -16.03 -11.88
CA ASP A 32 1.23 -17.44 -11.49
C ASP A 32 2.63 -18.10 -11.40
N PRO A 33 2.98 -18.76 -10.27
CA PRO A 33 4.30 -19.36 -10.03
C PRO A 33 4.59 -20.61 -10.89
N LEU A 34 3.70 -21.03 -11.79
CA LEU A 34 3.87 -22.17 -12.70
C LEU A 34 4.86 -21.89 -13.84
N PHE A 35 6.08 -21.46 -13.50
CA PHE A 35 7.16 -21.16 -14.45
C PHE A 35 7.59 -22.37 -15.28
N THR A 36 7.63 -23.57 -14.70
CA THR A 36 8.10 -24.81 -15.37
C THR A 36 7.35 -25.12 -16.67
N ARG A 37 6.07 -24.72 -16.78
CA ARG A 37 5.27 -24.89 -18.01
C ARG A 37 5.57 -23.85 -19.09
N ARG A 38 6.28 -22.78 -18.75
CA ARG A 38 6.51 -21.57 -19.56
C ARG A 38 8.00 -21.20 -19.67
N GLN A 39 8.91 -21.99 -19.09
CA GLN A 39 10.33 -21.67 -18.93
C GLN A 39 11.07 -21.41 -20.26
N GLY A 40 10.60 -22.02 -21.35
CA GLY A 40 11.23 -21.89 -22.66
C GLY A 40 12.69 -22.31 -22.61
N ARG A 41 13.60 -21.35 -22.86
CA ARG A 41 15.06 -21.55 -22.84
C ARG A 41 15.71 -21.26 -21.49
N PHE A 42 14.97 -20.72 -20.53
CA PHE A 42 15.51 -20.27 -19.25
C PHE A 42 15.47 -21.40 -18.24
N SER A 43 16.45 -21.38 -17.34
CA SER A 43 16.58 -22.36 -16.26
C SER A 43 15.87 -21.92 -14.98
N HIS A 44 15.63 -20.61 -14.83
CA HIS A 44 15.04 -20.00 -13.65
C HIS A 44 14.09 -18.85 -14.03
N GLU A 45 13.01 -18.67 -13.26
CA GLU A 45 12.05 -17.58 -13.45
C GLU A 45 12.70 -16.18 -13.34
N GLY A 46 13.47 -15.94 -12.26
CA GLY A 46 14.23 -14.70 -12.08
C GLY A 46 15.16 -14.38 -13.25
N GLU A 47 15.84 -15.39 -13.82
CA GLU A 47 16.67 -15.23 -15.03
C GLU A 47 15.82 -14.74 -16.21
N ALA A 48 14.65 -15.36 -16.45
CA ALA A 48 13.75 -14.99 -17.53
C ALA A 48 13.23 -13.55 -17.38
N HIS A 49 12.82 -13.17 -16.17
CA HIS A 49 12.32 -11.83 -15.84
C HIS A 49 13.39 -10.75 -16.00
N ALA A 50 14.59 -11.00 -15.50
CA ALA A 50 15.73 -10.09 -15.67
C ALA A 50 16.17 -10.00 -17.15
N ALA A 51 16.18 -11.11 -17.88
CA ALA A 51 16.52 -11.11 -19.30
C ALA A 51 15.51 -10.32 -20.15
N LEU A 52 14.21 -10.44 -19.86
CA LEU A 52 13.18 -9.61 -20.48
C LEU A 52 13.41 -8.12 -20.17
N THR A 53 13.70 -7.80 -18.91
CA THR A 53 13.94 -6.43 -18.45
C THR A 53 15.17 -5.81 -19.15
N ASN A 54 16.29 -6.52 -19.19
CA ASN A 54 17.49 -6.10 -19.91
C ASN A 54 17.21 -5.93 -21.41
N ALA A 55 16.42 -6.84 -22.00
CA ALA A 55 16.05 -6.72 -23.41
C ALA A 55 15.19 -5.48 -23.67
N MET A 56 14.33 -5.06 -22.74
CA MET A 56 13.59 -3.81 -22.86
C MET A 56 14.50 -2.60 -22.67
N ALA A 57 15.33 -2.58 -21.61
CA ALA A 57 16.28 -1.52 -21.32
C ALA A 57 17.28 -1.27 -22.47
N GLY A 58 17.73 -2.32 -23.14
CA GLY A 58 18.66 -2.19 -24.29
C GLY A 58 18.01 -1.73 -25.60
N HIS A 59 16.67 -1.69 -25.71
CA HIS A 59 15.96 -1.32 -26.94
C HIS A 59 15.13 -0.04 -26.83
N LEU A 60 14.95 0.48 -25.63
CA LEU A 60 14.20 1.71 -25.37
C LEU A 60 15.17 2.85 -25.10
N ASP A 61 14.89 4.02 -25.68
CA ASP A 61 15.68 5.24 -25.48
C ASP A 61 15.27 5.99 -24.20
N CYS A 62 14.81 5.27 -23.17
CA CYS A 62 14.41 5.82 -21.87
C CYS A 62 14.80 4.84 -20.74
N PRO A 63 14.92 5.32 -19.48
CA PRO A 63 15.10 4.45 -18.33
C PRO A 63 14.04 3.35 -18.26
N VAL A 64 14.47 2.17 -17.81
CA VAL A 64 13.58 1.05 -17.51
C VAL A 64 13.76 0.65 -16.05
N SER A 65 12.65 0.51 -15.35
CA SER A 65 12.58 -0.05 -14.01
C SER A 65 11.74 -1.33 -14.01
N VAL A 66 11.82 -2.10 -12.92
CA VAL A 66 11.10 -3.37 -12.81
C VAL A 66 10.57 -3.60 -11.40
N VAL A 67 9.34 -4.09 -11.32
CA VAL A 67 8.80 -4.75 -10.14
C VAL A 67 9.00 -6.26 -10.35
N PRO A 68 9.85 -6.94 -9.57
CA PRO A 68 10.01 -8.38 -9.66
C PRO A 68 8.75 -9.11 -9.15
N ARG A 69 8.57 -10.39 -9.50
CA ARG A 69 7.48 -11.21 -8.92
C ARG A 69 7.60 -11.32 -7.40
N ILE A 70 8.82 -11.55 -6.91
CA ILE A 70 9.15 -11.50 -5.49
C ILE A 70 9.52 -10.06 -5.15
N TYR A 71 8.50 -9.21 -4.97
CA TYR A 71 8.66 -7.80 -4.61
C TYR A 71 8.59 -7.55 -3.09
N ALA A 72 8.31 -8.58 -2.29
CA ALA A 72 8.36 -8.54 -0.83
C ALA A 72 8.88 -9.87 -0.29
N ASP A 73 9.63 -9.85 0.82
CA ASP A 73 10.25 -11.07 1.37
C ASP A 73 9.21 -12.09 1.89
N GLU A 74 8.01 -11.65 2.26
CA GLU A 74 6.92 -12.56 2.68
C GLU A 74 6.35 -13.41 1.54
N ILE A 75 6.62 -13.05 0.28
CA ILE A 75 6.21 -13.82 -0.89
C ILE A 75 7.14 -15.03 -1.02
N THR A 76 6.70 -16.15 -0.47
CA THR A 76 7.50 -17.39 -0.42
C THR A 76 7.12 -18.41 -1.50
N GLU A 77 5.95 -18.27 -2.13
CA GLU A 77 5.47 -19.23 -3.13
C GLU A 77 6.33 -19.19 -4.40
N GLY A 78 7.08 -20.28 -4.64
CA GLY A 78 8.00 -20.43 -5.78
C GLY A 78 9.18 -19.47 -5.74
N ALA A 79 9.54 -18.93 -4.57
CA ALA A 79 10.58 -17.91 -4.42
C ALA A 79 12.00 -18.49 -4.43
N GLU A 80 12.15 -19.82 -4.34
CA GLU A 80 13.45 -20.48 -4.22
C GLU A 80 14.38 -20.10 -5.37
N GLY A 81 15.50 -19.44 -5.05
CA GLY A 81 16.50 -19.01 -6.02
C GLY A 81 16.08 -17.85 -6.93
N TYR A 82 14.82 -17.37 -6.86
CA TYR A 82 14.29 -16.34 -7.76
C TYR A 82 15.14 -15.08 -7.72
N LEU A 83 15.32 -14.50 -6.52
CA LEU A 83 16.03 -13.23 -6.36
C LEU A 83 17.51 -13.36 -6.74
N THR A 84 18.16 -14.49 -6.40
CA THR A 84 19.55 -14.76 -6.80
C THR A 84 19.71 -14.81 -8.31
N ALA A 85 18.87 -15.59 -9.01
CA ALA A 85 18.93 -15.70 -10.47
C ALA A 85 18.59 -14.37 -11.16
N PHE A 86 17.63 -13.63 -10.61
CA PHE A 86 17.25 -12.29 -11.06
C PHE A 86 18.42 -11.30 -10.93
N ALA A 87 19.01 -11.18 -9.74
CA ALA A 87 20.10 -10.26 -9.45
C ALA A 87 21.37 -10.56 -10.26
N GLN A 88 21.71 -11.83 -10.45
CA GLN A 88 22.86 -12.24 -11.27
C GLN A 88 22.70 -11.89 -12.76
N THR A 89 21.45 -11.79 -13.24
CA THR A 89 21.15 -11.54 -14.65
C THR A 89 20.88 -10.06 -14.93
N LEU A 90 20.30 -9.32 -13.98
CA LEU A 90 19.87 -7.95 -14.18
C LEU A 90 21.06 -6.99 -14.38
N MET A 91 20.95 -6.07 -15.33
CA MET A 91 21.99 -5.05 -15.54
C MET A 91 21.96 -3.97 -14.43
N ALA A 92 23.14 -3.48 -14.06
CA ALA A 92 23.29 -2.51 -12.95
C ALA A 92 22.55 -1.17 -13.14
N GLY A 93 22.21 -0.79 -14.38
CA GLY A 93 21.51 0.46 -14.68
C GLY A 93 19.99 0.41 -14.51
N VAL A 94 19.41 -0.74 -14.17
CA VAL A 94 17.96 -0.89 -13.97
C VAL A 94 17.61 -0.67 -12.51
N THR A 95 16.62 0.17 -12.27
CA THR A 95 16.01 0.39 -10.96
C THR A 95 15.00 -0.71 -10.63
N VAL A 96 15.00 -1.19 -9.39
CA VAL A 96 14.17 -2.30 -8.95
C VAL A 96 13.25 -1.87 -7.82
N PHE A 97 11.96 -2.16 -7.95
CA PHE A 97 10.98 -1.89 -6.90
C PHE A 97 10.91 -3.04 -5.89
N THR A 98 10.69 -2.71 -4.62
CA THR A 98 10.49 -3.66 -3.53
C THR A 98 9.64 -3.04 -2.42
N CYS A 99 8.78 -3.82 -1.78
CA CYS A 99 8.03 -3.44 -0.58
C CYS A 99 8.81 -3.74 0.72
N GLY A 100 9.97 -4.38 0.60
CA GLY A 100 10.77 -4.81 1.74
C GLY A 100 10.31 -6.14 2.33
N SER A 101 10.30 -6.22 3.66
CA SER A 101 10.03 -7.49 4.35
C SER A 101 8.61 -8.03 4.11
N HIS A 102 7.65 -7.13 3.88
CA HIS A 102 6.23 -7.42 3.69
C HIS A 102 5.67 -6.48 2.63
N ILE A 103 4.58 -6.88 1.97
CA ILE A 103 3.81 -6.05 1.05
C ILE A 103 3.44 -4.75 1.76
N VAL A 104 2.98 -4.82 3.02
CA VAL A 104 2.79 -3.66 3.90
C VAL A 104 3.78 -3.75 5.06
N ALA A 105 4.99 -3.22 4.87
CA ALA A 105 6.04 -3.27 5.88
C ALA A 105 5.94 -2.09 6.88
N PRO A 106 5.95 -2.34 8.21
CA PRO A 106 5.94 -1.26 9.22
C PRO A 106 7.28 -0.52 9.29
N VAL A 107 8.39 -1.23 9.04
CA VAL A 107 9.75 -0.70 8.96
C VAL A 107 10.44 -1.34 7.76
N ILE A 108 11.19 -0.55 6.99
CA ILE A 108 12.00 -1.00 5.87
C ILE A 108 13.44 -0.57 6.12
N ASP A 109 14.37 -1.50 5.93
CA ASP A 109 15.80 -1.26 5.92
C ASP A 109 16.36 -1.82 4.60
N PRO A 110 16.79 -0.96 3.66
CA PRO A 110 17.30 -1.42 2.39
C PRO A 110 18.52 -2.33 2.41
N GLU A 111 19.28 -2.34 3.50
CA GLU A 111 20.47 -3.18 3.64
C GLU A 111 20.13 -4.61 4.05
N SER A 112 18.96 -4.87 4.64
CA SER A 112 18.59 -6.18 5.20
C SER A 112 17.51 -6.94 4.42
N MET A 113 17.12 -6.46 3.23
CA MET A 113 16.13 -7.12 2.37
C MET A 113 16.68 -8.36 1.64
N GLY A 114 15.81 -9.33 1.33
CA GLY A 114 16.17 -10.50 0.54
C GLY A 114 16.76 -10.16 -0.85
N ILE A 115 16.27 -9.09 -1.48
CA ILE A 115 16.77 -8.64 -2.79
C ILE A 115 18.19 -8.05 -2.71
N THR A 116 18.52 -7.40 -1.60
CA THR A 116 19.87 -6.89 -1.33
C THR A 116 20.83 -8.04 -1.03
N ALA A 117 20.39 -9.00 -0.22
CA ALA A 117 21.14 -10.23 0.04
C ALA A 117 21.41 -11.05 -1.24
N ALA A 118 20.54 -10.93 -2.25
CA ALA A 118 20.72 -11.56 -3.57
C ALA A 118 21.71 -10.82 -4.48
N GLY A 119 22.12 -9.60 -4.15
CA GLY A 119 23.16 -8.85 -4.85
C GLY A 119 22.71 -7.60 -5.59
N ILE A 120 21.45 -7.16 -5.46
CA ILE A 120 21.02 -5.84 -5.93
C ILE A 120 21.50 -4.79 -4.92
N SER A 121 22.13 -3.71 -5.38
CA SER A 121 22.58 -2.67 -4.45
C SER A 121 21.41 -1.83 -3.91
N PRO A 122 21.44 -1.35 -2.66
CA PRO A 122 20.40 -0.47 -2.11
C PRO A 122 20.14 0.77 -2.95
N GLY A 123 21.18 1.35 -3.58
CA GLY A 123 21.05 2.50 -4.47
C GLY A 123 20.33 2.22 -5.80
N GLN A 124 20.08 0.94 -6.14
CA GLN A 124 19.23 0.55 -7.27
C GLN A 124 17.76 0.35 -6.86
N LEU A 125 17.44 0.41 -5.56
CA LEU A 125 16.10 0.09 -5.07
C LEU A 125 15.22 1.33 -5.02
N ILE A 126 13.96 1.16 -5.39
CA ILE A 126 12.88 2.06 -4.99
C ILE A 126 11.95 1.27 -4.06
N ILE A 127 11.68 1.82 -2.89
CA ILE A 127 10.66 1.29 -1.99
C ILE A 127 9.30 1.59 -2.61
N TRP A 128 8.58 0.55 -2.99
CA TRP A 128 7.16 0.63 -3.32
C TRP A 128 6.36 0.56 -2.03
N ASP A 129 5.93 1.72 -1.53
CA ASP A 129 5.46 1.85 -0.17
C ASP A 129 3.93 1.73 -0.07
N ASN A 130 3.45 0.60 0.46
CA ASN A 130 2.01 0.35 0.65
C ASN A 130 1.49 0.79 2.03
N LEU A 131 2.26 1.58 2.79
CA LEU A 131 1.89 1.96 4.17
C LEU A 131 0.50 2.61 4.29
N TYR A 132 0.08 3.35 3.25
CA TYR A 132 -1.23 4.00 3.19
C TYR A 132 -2.23 3.32 2.23
N ALA A 133 -1.84 2.24 1.56
CA ALA A 133 -2.73 1.50 0.67
C ALA A 133 -3.89 0.89 1.47
N ASN A 134 -5.10 0.87 0.89
CA ASN A 134 -6.29 0.35 1.58
C ASN A 134 -7.22 -0.49 0.70
N ASP A 135 -6.81 -0.80 -0.53
CA ASP A 135 -7.52 -1.66 -1.47
C ASP A 135 -7.74 -3.08 -0.92
N TYR A 136 -6.77 -3.62 -0.17
CA TYR A 136 -6.88 -4.90 0.52
C TYR A 136 -7.80 -4.87 1.76
N CYS A 137 -8.16 -3.67 2.25
CA CYS A 137 -8.98 -3.48 3.44
C CYS A 137 -10.00 -2.33 3.28
N PRO A 138 -11.00 -2.46 2.40
CA PRO A 138 -11.88 -1.35 1.98
C PRO A 138 -12.78 -0.74 3.08
N ARG A 139 -12.69 -1.24 4.31
CA ARG A 139 -13.34 -0.67 5.51
C ARG A 139 -12.40 0.17 6.37
N ARG A 140 -11.13 0.27 6.01
CA ARG A 140 -10.10 1.04 6.73
C ARG A 140 -9.45 2.06 5.81
N MET A 141 -8.89 3.08 6.43
CA MET A 141 -8.07 4.09 5.79
C MET A 141 -6.98 4.48 6.79
N PHE A 142 -5.78 4.73 6.29
CA PHE A 142 -4.60 5.00 7.11
C PHE A 142 -4.15 6.43 6.87
N LEU A 143 -4.06 7.20 7.94
CA LEU A 143 -3.74 8.63 7.97
C LEU A 143 -2.69 8.95 9.05
N GLY A 144 -2.07 7.92 9.64
CA GLY A 144 -1.04 8.05 10.66
C GLY A 144 0.22 8.77 10.17
N ARG A 145 1.11 9.09 11.11
CA ARG A 145 2.41 9.74 10.81
C ARG A 145 3.27 8.84 9.92
N TYR A 146 4.01 9.42 8.99
CA TYR A 146 4.86 8.65 8.09
C TYR A 146 6.15 8.23 8.82
N ARG A 147 6.31 6.93 9.07
CA ARG A 147 7.40 6.38 9.90
C ARG A 147 7.92 5.05 9.36
N GLY A 148 9.12 4.67 9.82
CA GLY A 148 9.74 3.38 9.49
C GLY A 148 10.44 3.33 8.13
N ARG A 149 10.78 4.49 7.55
CA ARG A 149 11.68 4.68 6.40
C ARG A 149 12.64 5.82 6.74
N ASP A 150 13.84 5.78 6.21
CA ASP A 150 14.81 6.84 6.36
C ASP A 150 14.59 7.95 5.33
N ALA A 151 14.90 9.19 5.69
CA ALA A 151 14.72 10.34 4.80
C ALA A 151 15.58 10.28 3.52
N ALA A 152 16.60 9.42 3.49
CA ALA A 152 17.46 9.18 2.33
C ALA A 152 16.92 8.11 1.38
N ASP A 153 15.89 7.35 1.77
CA ASP A 153 15.35 6.26 0.97
C ASP A 153 14.67 6.79 -0.30
N ALA A 154 14.88 6.10 -1.42
CA ALA A 154 14.12 6.34 -2.63
C ALA A 154 12.75 5.65 -2.50
N VAL A 155 11.68 6.43 -2.32
CA VAL A 155 10.33 5.90 -2.07
C VAL A 155 9.36 6.33 -3.16
N MET A 156 8.52 5.38 -3.60
CA MET A 156 7.30 5.63 -4.36
C MET A 156 6.10 5.16 -3.55
N LEU A 157 5.22 6.08 -3.19
CA LEU A 157 4.00 5.77 -2.46
C LEU A 157 3.00 5.01 -3.35
N ASN A 158 2.46 3.90 -2.83
CA ASN A 158 1.16 3.37 -3.25
C ASN A 158 0.08 3.94 -2.31
N PRO A 159 -0.69 4.96 -2.73
CA PRO A 159 -1.57 5.67 -1.82
C PRO A 159 -2.94 4.98 -1.71
N ALA A 160 -3.93 5.68 -1.16
CA ALA A 160 -5.28 5.14 -0.94
C ALA A 160 -6.17 5.16 -2.22
N GLY A 161 -5.67 5.72 -3.32
CA GLY A 161 -6.40 5.79 -4.60
C GLY A 161 -7.52 6.84 -4.61
N MET A 162 -7.47 7.80 -3.70
CA MET A 162 -8.47 8.87 -3.56
C MET A 162 -7.78 10.22 -3.73
N LEU A 163 -8.15 10.98 -4.78
CA LEU A 163 -7.41 12.16 -5.25
C LEU A 163 -7.00 13.14 -4.13
N HIS A 164 -7.94 13.53 -3.26
CA HIS A 164 -7.66 14.54 -2.24
C HIS A 164 -6.92 13.94 -1.04
N THR A 165 -7.24 12.70 -0.68
CA THR A 165 -6.55 11.96 0.37
C THR A 165 -5.10 11.71 -0.02
N ASP A 166 -4.85 11.24 -1.25
CA ASP A 166 -3.51 10.95 -1.77
C ASP A 166 -2.63 12.21 -1.81
N ALA A 167 -3.21 13.38 -2.16
CA ALA A 167 -2.51 14.65 -2.07
C ALA A 167 -2.06 14.98 -0.63
N MET A 168 -2.93 14.72 0.35
CA MET A 168 -2.60 14.89 1.77
C MET A 168 -1.56 13.88 2.24
N LEU A 169 -1.64 12.61 1.80
CA LEU A 169 -0.68 11.56 2.14
C LEU A 169 0.74 11.91 1.68
N LEU A 170 0.90 12.50 0.50
CA LEU A 170 2.21 12.99 0.03
C LEU A 170 2.77 14.09 0.96
N ALA A 171 1.91 14.98 1.46
CA ALA A 171 2.33 15.98 2.44
C ALA A 171 2.67 15.35 3.81
N LEU A 172 1.96 14.28 4.21
CA LEU A 172 2.30 13.51 5.41
C LEU A 172 3.66 12.82 5.28
N MET A 173 4.00 12.28 4.11
CA MET A 173 5.33 11.72 3.85
C MET A 173 6.43 12.76 4.07
N GLN A 174 6.22 13.99 3.59
CA GLN A 174 7.16 15.08 3.80
C GLN A 174 7.27 15.49 5.28
N ALA A 175 6.15 15.46 6.02
CA ALA A 175 6.14 15.77 7.45
C ALA A 175 6.83 14.71 8.32
N GLY A 176 6.86 13.46 7.87
CA GLY A 176 7.53 12.36 8.57
C GLY A 176 6.88 12.00 9.91
N ASP A 177 7.69 11.50 10.84
CA ASP A 177 7.24 11.01 12.16
C ASP A 177 7.18 12.11 13.23
N ASP A 178 6.73 13.31 12.86
CA ASP A 178 6.55 14.43 13.78
C ASP A 178 5.05 14.71 14.02
N THR A 179 4.63 14.68 15.29
CA THR A 179 3.22 14.87 15.67
C THR A 179 2.72 16.28 15.39
N GLY A 180 3.56 17.30 15.55
CA GLY A 180 3.19 18.68 15.28
C GLY A 180 3.00 18.92 13.78
N ALA A 181 3.96 18.48 12.97
CA ALA A 181 3.93 18.58 11.52
C ALA A 181 2.77 17.78 10.93
N TRP A 182 2.53 16.56 11.40
CA TRP A 182 1.37 15.76 11.00
C TRP A 182 0.05 16.49 11.29
N ARG A 183 -0.11 17.03 12.51
CA ARG A 183 -1.31 17.80 12.87
C ARG A 183 -1.49 19.00 11.93
N GLN A 184 -0.40 19.70 11.64
CA GLN A 184 -0.43 20.87 10.77
C GLN A 184 -0.82 20.50 9.33
N VAL A 185 -0.28 19.43 8.76
CA VAL A 185 -0.65 18.96 7.42
C VAL A 185 -2.14 18.64 7.34
N VAL A 186 -2.68 17.93 8.33
CA VAL A 186 -4.10 17.59 8.40
C VAL A 186 -4.97 18.85 8.40
N LEU A 187 -4.60 19.86 9.19
CA LEU A 187 -5.29 21.15 9.25
C LEU A 187 -5.17 21.95 7.95
N ASP A 188 -3.99 21.98 7.33
CA ASP A 188 -3.72 22.71 6.09
C ASP A 188 -4.53 22.15 4.91
N HIS A 189 -4.88 20.86 4.96
CA HIS A 189 -5.77 20.22 3.99
C HIS A 189 -7.26 20.42 4.32
N GLY A 190 -7.59 21.23 5.34
CA GLY A 190 -8.95 21.62 5.68
C GLY A 190 -9.74 20.57 6.45
N VAL A 191 -9.06 19.62 7.10
CA VAL A 191 -9.69 18.66 8.02
C VAL A 191 -9.98 19.36 9.37
N PRO A 192 -11.18 19.25 9.95
CA PRO A 192 -11.53 19.89 11.21
C PRO A 192 -10.73 19.34 12.40
N GLU A 193 -10.57 20.16 13.46
CA GLU A 193 -9.87 19.75 14.69
C GLU A 193 -10.52 18.54 15.37
N GLU A 194 -11.82 18.35 15.22
CA GLU A 194 -12.56 17.21 15.76
C GLU A 194 -12.03 15.86 15.23
N PHE A 195 -11.34 15.85 14.08
CA PHE A 195 -10.68 14.63 13.59
C PHE A 195 -9.69 14.07 14.61
N PHE A 196 -8.99 14.92 15.36
CA PHE A 196 -7.96 14.47 16.31
C PHE A 196 -8.54 13.69 17.49
N THR A 197 -9.83 13.85 17.80
CA THR A 197 -10.56 13.03 18.78
C THR A 197 -10.73 11.58 18.32
N ILE A 198 -10.73 11.33 17.00
CA ILE A 198 -10.91 9.99 16.41
C ILE A 198 -9.69 9.51 15.61
N ALA A 199 -8.60 10.28 15.56
CA ALA A 199 -7.45 9.99 14.69
C ALA A 199 -6.81 8.62 14.96
N GLY A 200 -6.87 8.12 16.19
CA GLY A 200 -6.35 6.80 16.55
C GLY A 200 -7.00 5.63 15.78
N PHE A 201 -8.25 5.80 15.32
CA PHE A 201 -8.93 4.79 14.47
C PHE A 201 -8.38 4.74 13.03
N PHE A 202 -7.62 5.77 12.64
CA PHE A 202 -7.02 5.95 11.33
C PHE A 202 -5.48 5.94 11.39
N ASP A 203 -4.87 5.49 12.50
CA ASP A 203 -3.42 5.30 12.52
C ASP A 203 -3.00 4.18 11.56
N LEU A 204 -1.70 4.03 11.34
CA LEU A 204 -1.10 3.05 10.44
C LEU A 204 -1.58 1.61 10.68
N PRO A 205 -1.44 0.71 9.69
CA PRO A 205 -1.71 -0.71 9.88
C PRO A 205 -0.93 -1.26 11.08
N PRO A 206 -1.57 -1.97 12.02
CA PRO A 206 -0.86 -2.60 13.13
C PRO A 206 -0.06 -3.79 12.61
N ASP A 207 1.15 -4.00 13.12
CA ASP A 207 1.91 -5.23 12.94
C ASP A 207 1.62 -6.17 14.13
N PRO A 208 0.82 -7.23 13.95
CA PRO A 208 0.41 -8.11 15.04
C PRO A 208 1.56 -8.89 15.71
N ARG A 209 2.78 -8.82 15.16
CA ARG A 209 3.97 -9.47 15.74
C ARG A 209 4.70 -8.58 16.73
N THR A 210 4.59 -7.26 16.55
CA THR A 210 5.37 -6.27 17.29
C THR A 210 4.48 -5.32 18.09
N ASP A 211 3.28 -5.04 17.59
CA ASP A 211 2.30 -4.21 18.27
C ASP A 211 1.55 -5.02 19.34
N PRO A 212 1.26 -4.41 20.51
CA PRO A 212 0.37 -5.02 21.48
C PRO A 212 -1.01 -5.24 20.85
N ALA A 213 -1.73 -6.27 21.33
CA ALA A 213 -3.09 -6.50 20.91
C ALA A 213 -3.90 -5.19 21.05
N PRO A 214 -4.67 -4.80 20.01
CA PRO A 214 -5.38 -3.53 20.03
C PRO A 214 -6.28 -3.50 21.25
N MET A 215 -6.03 -2.52 22.13
CA MET A 215 -6.86 -2.32 23.30
C MET A 215 -8.25 -1.91 22.82
N MET A 216 -9.28 -2.59 23.31
CA MET A 216 -10.64 -2.15 23.03
C MET A 216 -10.78 -0.70 23.51
N PRO A 217 -11.28 0.21 22.66
CA PRO A 217 -11.48 1.60 23.05
C PRO A 217 -12.40 1.66 24.28
N ASP A 218 -12.08 2.52 25.25
CA ASP A 218 -12.89 2.67 26.46
C ASP A 218 -14.32 3.06 26.08
N PRO A 219 -15.36 2.26 26.40
CA PRO A 219 -16.75 2.60 26.11
C PRO A 219 -17.16 3.96 26.67
N ALA A 220 -16.50 4.45 27.72
CA ALA A 220 -16.76 5.77 28.29
C ALA A 220 -16.44 6.93 27.33
N MET A 221 -15.60 6.71 26.31
CA MET A 221 -15.25 7.73 25.31
C MET A 221 -16.23 7.78 24.12
N ALA A 222 -17.20 6.87 24.05
CA ALA A 222 -18.11 6.77 22.90
C ALA A 222 -18.83 8.09 22.59
N ASP A 223 -19.33 8.79 23.61
CA ASP A 223 -20.06 10.05 23.43
C ASP A 223 -19.15 11.16 22.88
N GLU A 224 -17.86 11.18 23.25
CA GLU A 224 -16.87 12.13 22.74
C GLU A 224 -16.60 11.90 21.25
N TRP A 225 -16.34 10.64 20.86
CA TRP A 225 -16.13 10.28 19.46
C TRP A 225 -17.38 10.54 18.60
N LEU A 226 -18.57 10.21 19.11
CA LEU A 226 -19.82 10.47 18.41
C LEU A 226 -20.03 11.97 18.21
N THR A 227 -19.71 12.80 19.20
CA THR A 227 -19.77 14.26 19.10
C THR A 227 -18.82 14.79 18.02
N ALA A 228 -17.59 14.30 17.97
CA ALA A 228 -16.64 14.64 16.92
C ALA A 228 -17.14 14.22 15.52
N LEU A 229 -17.70 13.01 15.41
CA LEU A 229 -18.26 12.49 14.16
C LEU A 229 -19.46 13.31 13.66
N GLU A 230 -20.24 13.95 14.52
CA GLU A 230 -21.32 14.85 14.08
C GLU A 230 -20.78 16.05 13.28
N THR A 231 -19.63 16.63 13.67
CA THR A 231 -18.96 17.64 12.85
C THR A 231 -18.45 17.04 11.55
N LEU A 232 -17.68 15.95 11.63
CA LEU A 232 -16.97 15.38 10.48
C LEU A 232 -17.91 14.82 9.40
N LEU A 233 -19.07 14.28 9.81
CA LEU A 233 -20.07 13.75 8.88
C LEU A 233 -21.00 14.82 8.33
N TRP A 234 -21.50 15.71 9.19
CA TRP A 234 -22.65 16.54 8.85
C TRP A 234 -22.30 18.00 8.60
N ARG A 235 -21.29 18.55 9.28
CA ARG A 235 -20.95 19.99 9.22
C ARG A 235 -19.77 20.28 8.30
N TRP A 236 -18.79 19.39 8.25
CA TRP A 236 -17.66 19.51 7.33
C TRP A 236 -18.12 19.23 5.89
N LYS A 237 -17.84 20.16 4.97
CA LYS A 237 -18.20 20.06 3.55
C LYS A 237 -16.97 20.35 2.71
N ALA A 238 -16.19 19.31 2.46
CA ALA A 238 -14.97 19.36 1.66
C ALA A 238 -14.87 18.14 0.74
N PRO A 239 -14.01 18.17 -0.28
CA PRO A 239 -13.72 16.98 -1.08
C PRO A 239 -13.23 15.78 -0.24
N LEU A 240 -12.32 16.00 0.71
CA LEU A 240 -11.87 14.97 1.65
C LEU A 240 -13.02 14.35 2.45
N GLN A 241 -13.98 15.16 2.92
CA GLN A 241 -15.14 14.64 3.64
C GLN A 241 -15.95 13.64 2.80
N ARG A 242 -16.08 13.87 1.48
CA ARG A 242 -16.79 12.97 0.58
C ARG A 242 -16.04 11.65 0.39
N GLU A 243 -14.71 11.72 0.25
CA GLU A 243 -13.85 10.53 0.20
C GLU A 243 -13.90 9.74 1.51
N TRP A 244 -13.91 10.43 2.66
CA TRP A 244 -13.84 9.81 3.98
C TRP A 244 -15.18 9.33 4.53
N TYR A 245 -16.29 9.78 3.93
CA TYR A 245 -17.65 9.50 4.40
C TYR A 245 -17.92 8.00 4.67
N PRO A 246 -17.53 7.04 3.82
CA PRO A 246 -17.76 5.62 4.09
C PRO A 246 -17.05 5.13 5.36
N PHE A 247 -15.81 5.58 5.59
CA PHE A 247 -15.00 5.19 6.74
C PHE A 247 -15.52 5.83 8.04
N LEU A 248 -15.86 7.12 7.99
CA LEU A 248 -16.45 7.85 9.12
C LEU A 248 -17.83 7.27 9.52
N MET A 249 -18.66 6.93 8.53
CA MET A 249 -19.96 6.29 8.79
C MET A 249 -19.82 4.87 9.32
N GLY A 250 -18.85 4.11 8.82
CA GLY A 250 -18.48 2.79 9.35
C GLY A 250 -18.10 2.88 10.82
N LEU A 251 -17.14 3.75 11.15
CA LEU A 251 -16.68 3.98 12.52
C LEU A 251 -17.83 4.41 13.46
N ARG A 252 -18.71 5.32 13.01
CA ARG A 252 -19.90 5.69 13.79
C ARG A 252 -20.78 4.48 14.09
N GLY A 253 -20.94 3.58 13.12
CA GLY A 253 -21.67 2.34 13.28
C GLY A 253 -21.04 1.44 14.33
N ASP A 254 -19.72 1.25 14.24
CA ASP A 254 -18.95 0.40 15.15
C ASP A 254 -18.98 0.93 16.59
N ILE A 255 -18.85 2.25 16.79
CA ILE A 255 -18.93 2.88 18.12
C ILE A 255 -20.32 2.70 18.74
N LEU A 256 -21.39 2.99 18.00
CA LEU A 256 -22.76 2.81 18.49
C LEU A 256 -23.05 1.35 18.83
N TYR A 257 -22.52 0.43 18.03
CA TYR A 257 -22.65 -0.99 18.26
C TYR A 257 -21.93 -1.40 19.56
N GLN A 258 -20.66 -1.02 19.71
CA GLN A 258 -19.86 -1.31 20.91
C GLN A 258 -20.48 -0.71 22.19
N ALA A 259 -21.00 0.51 22.11
CA ALA A 259 -21.62 1.20 23.23
C ALA A 259 -23.03 0.66 23.58
N GLY A 260 -23.55 -0.33 22.85
CA GLY A 260 -24.90 -0.86 23.06
C GLY A 260 -26.02 0.13 22.70
N GLN A 261 -25.72 1.16 21.90
CA GLN A 261 -26.64 2.25 21.54
C GLN A 261 -27.38 2.00 20.20
N MET A 262 -27.25 0.80 19.60
CA MET A 262 -28.01 0.41 18.41
C MET A 262 -29.23 -0.45 18.75
N ASP A 263 -30.40 -0.07 18.23
CA ASP A 263 -31.60 -0.93 18.23
C ASP A 263 -31.49 -2.05 17.17
N ASP A 264 -32.38 -3.05 17.27
CA ASP A 264 -32.33 -4.24 16.41
C ASP A 264 -32.62 -3.93 14.94
N LEU A 265 -33.41 -2.90 14.66
CA LEU A 265 -33.76 -2.46 13.31
C LEU A 265 -32.53 -1.83 12.64
N ARG A 266 -31.77 -1.03 13.40
CA ARG A 266 -30.51 -0.42 12.99
C ARG A 266 -29.41 -1.46 12.83
N LYS A 267 -29.27 -2.41 13.77
CA LYS A 267 -28.34 -3.55 13.65
C LYS A 267 -28.62 -4.32 12.35
N ALA A 268 -29.88 -4.65 12.07
CA ALA A 268 -30.27 -5.37 10.86
C ALA A 268 -29.97 -4.62 9.56
N LYS A 269 -29.95 -3.28 9.60
CA LYS A 269 -29.68 -2.42 8.44
C LYS A 269 -28.20 -2.17 8.19
N VAL A 270 -27.39 -2.05 9.24
CA VAL A 270 -26.00 -1.54 9.15
C VAL A 270 -24.97 -2.66 9.22
N LEU A 271 -25.25 -3.74 9.96
CA LEU A 271 -24.28 -4.82 10.11
C LEU A 271 -24.24 -5.70 8.85
N PRO A 272 -23.04 -6.09 8.38
CA PRO A 272 -22.90 -7.14 7.37
C PRO A 272 -23.68 -8.40 7.76
N PRO A 273 -24.24 -9.16 6.79
CA PRO A 273 -25.12 -10.29 7.06
C PRO A 273 -24.56 -11.31 8.06
N LEU A 274 -23.27 -11.65 7.96
CA LEU A 274 -22.63 -12.61 8.87
C LEU A 274 -22.54 -12.09 10.31
N LEU A 275 -22.26 -10.80 10.52
CA LEU A 275 -22.24 -10.20 11.85
C LEU A 275 -23.64 -10.14 12.43
N ASN A 276 -24.63 -9.72 11.64
CA ASN A 276 -26.04 -9.70 12.07
C ASN A 276 -26.54 -11.10 12.51
N ILE A 277 -26.18 -12.16 11.77
CA ILE A 277 -26.51 -13.55 12.13
C ILE A 277 -25.79 -13.97 13.43
N ALA A 278 -24.49 -13.70 13.53
CA ALA A 278 -23.71 -14.04 14.72
C ALA A 278 -24.27 -13.39 15.99
N HIS A 279 -24.89 -12.21 15.90
CA HIS A 279 -25.56 -11.57 17.03
C HIS A 279 -26.89 -12.22 17.38
N ARG A 280 -27.75 -12.50 16.39
CA ARG A 280 -29.05 -13.15 16.63
C ARG A 280 -28.93 -14.54 17.26
N ASN A 281 -27.78 -15.20 17.13
CA ASN A 281 -27.52 -16.51 17.70
C ASN A 281 -26.80 -16.46 19.07
N ARG A 282 -26.46 -15.26 19.58
CA ARG A 282 -25.82 -15.06 20.90
C ARG A 282 -26.83 -14.67 21.99
N ASP A 283 -28.04 -14.29 21.60
CA ASP A 283 -29.21 -14.08 22.46
C ASP A 283 -30.08 -15.34 22.49
#